data_AF-A0A972MNN1-F1
#
_entry.id   AF-A0A972MNN1-F1
#
_cell.length_a   1.000
_cell.length_b   1.000
_cell.length_c   1.000
_cell.angle_alpha   90.00
_cell.angle_beta   90.00
_cell.angle_gamma   90.00
#
_symmetry.space_group_name_H-M   'P 1'
#
loop_
_entity.id
_entity.type
_entity.pdbx_description
1 polymer ?
#
loop_
_entity_poly.entity_id
_entity_poly.type
_entity_poly.pdbx_seq_one_letter_code
_entity_poly.pdbx_strand_id
1 'polypeptide(L)'
;MGRVIEITGVAGVGKSYIIDKLAKQNRDILLDSELVDRYRLNDIRLLIEFFKIERPLDTLRDTIRLSILLDISLFNKLNFIRNTIKKIGKSHFLRYKFGEDRVVVIDEGLSHLYQNVVSGKKQDYSMVLKLVDRILLSVEHREEIVIVDAPFETIYERLSRRGHRRVNSENIVEFIDSGKRHILELKKRFPKAIEISNWKDMEHV
;
A
#
# COMPACT_ATOMS: atom_id res chain seq x y z
N MET A 1 8.76 12.85 15.89
CA MET A 1 7.54 12.07 15.54
C MET A 1 8.00 10.69 15.12
N GLY A 2 7.30 9.60 15.47
CA GLY A 2 7.76 8.25 15.14
C GLY A 2 7.94 8.04 13.63
N ARG A 3 8.88 7.20 13.23
CA ARG A 3 9.22 6.93 11.83
C ARG A 3 8.29 5.85 11.29
N VAL A 4 7.53 6.13 10.23
CA VAL A 4 6.66 5.15 9.57
C VAL A 4 7.30 4.75 8.25
N ILE A 5 7.53 3.46 8.06
CA ILE A 5 8.12 2.88 6.85
C ILE A 5 7.06 2.03 6.17
N GLU A 6 6.64 2.42 4.96
CA GLU A 6 5.80 1.63 4.09
C GLU A 6 6.66 0.69 3.25
N ILE A 7 6.43 -0.62 3.35
CA ILE A 7 7.02 -1.60 2.44
C ILE A 7 6.00 -1.94 1.36
N THR A 8 6.38 -1.72 0.10
CA THR A 8 5.54 -1.93 -1.08
C THR A 8 6.31 -2.65 -2.19
N GLY A 9 5.60 -3.23 -3.14
CA GLY A 9 6.19 -4.17 -4.11
C GLY A 9 5.14 -5.08 -4.74
N VAL A 10 5.46 -5.64 -5.90
CA VAL A 10 4.59 -6.62 -6.59
C VAL A 10 4.41 -7.86 -5.72
N ALA A 11 3.26 -8.54 -5.77
CA ALA A 11 3.12 -9.80 -5.04
C ALA A 11 4.18 -10.81 -5.53
N GLY A 12 4.79 -11.56 -4.61
CA GLY A 12 5.87 -12.51 -4.94
C GLY A 12 7.30 -11.94 -4.87
N VAL A 13 7.49 -10.63 -4.71
CA VAL A 13 8.85 -10.04 -4.60
C VAL A 13 9.58 -10.38 -3.30
N GLY A 14 8.86 -10.84 -2.25
CA GLY A 14 9.47 -11.20 -0.97
C GLY A 14 9.26 -10.18 0.16
N LYS A 15 8.28 -9.28 0.05
CA LYS A 15 7.96 -8.27 1.10
C LYS A 15 7.85 -8.87 2.50
N SER A 16 7.10 -9.96 2.65
CA SER A 16 6.89 -10.63 3.94
C SER A 16 8.20 -11.13 4.55
N TYR A 17 9.14 -11.62 3.73
CA TYR A 17 10.46 -12.05 4.23
C TYR A 17 11.25 -10.89 4.80
N ILE A 18 11.23 -9.73 4.13
CA ILE A 18 11.90 -8.52 4.62
C ILE A 18 11.26 -8.06 5.93
N ILE A 19 9.93 -8.00 5.99
CA ILE A 19 9.18 -7.63 7.20
C ILE A 19 9.54 -8.56 8.37
N ASP A 20 9.50 -9.88 8.14
CA ASP A 20 9.82 -10.87 9.18
C ASP A 20 11.27 -10.78 9.66
N LYS A 21 12.22 -10.54 8.74
CA LYS A 21 13.63 -10.39 9.08
C LYS A 21 13.87 -9.11 9.90
N LEU A 22 13.24 -8.00 9.50
CA LEU A 22 13.31 -6.73 10.23
C LEU A 22 12.79 -6.88 11.66
N ALA A 23 11.65 -7.54 11.84
CA ALA A 23 11.05 -7.77 13.15
C ALA A 23 11.90 -8.68 14.05
N LYS A 24 12.54 -9.70 13.49
CA LYS A 24 13.45 -10.59 14.25
C LYS A 24 14.73 -9.88 14.69
N GLN A 25 15.26 -8.97 13.88
CA GLN A 25 16.52 -8.29 14.14
C GLN A 25 16.36 -7.06 15.04
N ASN A 26 15.17 -6.44 15.08
CA ASN A 26 14.93 -5.21 15.82
C ASN A 26 13.63 -5.30 16.62
N ARG A 27 13.74 -5.49 17.94
CA ARG A 27 12.59 -5.58 18.86
C ARG A 27 11.80 -4.28 19.01
N ASP A 28 12.38 -3.17 18.61
CA ASP A 28 11.76 -1.84 18.69
C ASP A 28 10.93 -1.48 17.44
N ILE A 29 10.92 -2.35 16.42
CA ILE A 29 10.06 -2.20 15.24
C ILE A 29 8.68 -2.76 15.55
N LEU A 30 7.64 -1.98 15.27
CA LEU A 30 6.26 -2.42 15.37
C LEU A 30 5.69 -2.74 13.99
N LEU A 31 5.18 -3.96 13.82
CA LEU A 31 4.57 -4.43 12.57
C LEU A 31 3.09 -4.07 12.47
N ASP A 32 2.58 -3.96 11.24
CA ASP A 32 1.16 -3.70 10.94
C ASP A 32 0.20 -4.73 11.56
N SER A 33 0.59 -6.00 11.58
CA SER A 33 -0.19 -7.07 12.22
C SER A 33 -0.34 -6.83 13.72
N GLU A 34 0.74 -6.43 14.40
CA GLU A 34 0.75 -6.15 15.83
C GLU A 34 -0.03 -4.88 16.18
N LEU A 35 -0.10 -3.90 15.26
CA LEU A 35 -0.88 -2.67 15.44
C LEU A 35 -2.37 -2.95 15.61
N VAL A 36 -2.92 -3.87 14.80
CA VAL A 36 -4.33 -4.24 14.85
C VAL A 36 -4.67 -4.84 16.21
N ASP A 37 -3.87 -5.78 16.67
CA ASP A 37 -4.11 -6.50 17.93
C ASP A 37 -3.88 -5.60 19.15
N ARG A 38 -2.74 -4.92 19.19
CA ARG A 38 -2.32 -4.11 20.34
C ARG A 38 -3.21 -2.89 20.57
N TYR A 39 -3.71 -2.28 19.50
CA TYR A 39 -4.51 -1.05 19.57
C TYR A 39 -5.97 -1.26 19.19
N ARG A 40 -6.41 -2.50 18.95
CA ARG A 40 -7.80 -2.83 18.57
C ARG A 40 -8.27 -1.96 17.41
N LEU A 41 -7.43 -1.82 16.36
CA LEU A 41 -7.71 -0.99 15.19
C LEU A 41 -8.74 -1.67 14.27
N ASN A 42 -9.98 -1.76 14.75
CA ASN A 42 -11.10 -2.25 13.96
C ASN A 42 -11.61 -1.18 12.98
N ASP A 43 -12.48 -1.59 12.05
CA ASP A 43 -13.01 -0.72 10.99
C ASP A 43 -13.71 0.53 11.53
N ILE A 44 -14.44 0.41 12.65
CA ILE A 44 -15.13 1.54 13.29
C ILE A 44 -14.11 2.54 13.84
N ARG A 45 -13.07 2.05 14.52
CA ARG A 45 -12.02 2.90 15.08
C ARG A 45 -11.24 3.62 13.97
N LEU A 46 -10.90 2.92 12.88
CA LEU A 46 -10.24 3.53 11.73
C LEU A 46 -11.14 4.56 11.04
N LEU A 47 -12.45 4.33 10.99
CA LEU A 47 -13.42 5.32 10.50
C LEU A 47 -13.44 6.56 11.40
N ILE A 48 -13.42 6.40 12.73
CA ILE A 48 -13.33 7.53 13.66
C ILE A 48 -12.03 8.31 13.44
N GLU A 49 -10.90 7.63 13.29
CA GLU A 49 -9.61 8.27 13.02
C GLU A 49 -9.60 8.98 11.65
N PHE A 50 -10.28 8.44 10.63
CA PHE A 50 -10.46 9.13 9.35
C PHE A 50 -11.17 10.48 9.52
N PHE A 51 -12.20 10.57 10.36
CA PHE A 51 -12.92 11.83 10.60
C PHE A 51 -12.13 12.86 11.41
N LYS A 52 -10.95 12.51 11.93
CA LYS A 52 -10.06 13.42 12.67
C LYS A 52 -9.02 14.12 11.80
N ILE A 53 -8.88 13.74 10.53
CA ILE A 53 -7.99 14.46 9.60
C ILE A 53 -8.47 15.90 9.39
N GLU A 54 -7.63 16.78 8.84
CA GLU A 54 -7.98 18.20 8.66
C GLU A 54 -9.22 18.40 7.77
N ARG A 55 -9.35 17.60 6.70
CA ARG A 55 -10.41 17.73 5.68
C ARG A 55 -11.10 16.40 5.37
N PRO A 56 -11.86 15.82 6.32
CA PRO A 56 -12.40 14.48 6.17
C PRO A 56 -13.47 14.39 5.07
N LEU A 57 -14.34 15.40 4.97
CA LEU A 57 -15.43 15.41 4.00
C LEU A 57 -14.93 15.62 2.56
N ASP A 58 -13.95 16.50 2.36
CA ASP A 58 -13.33 16.70 1.04
C ASP A 58 -12.59 15.44 0.59
N THR A 59 -11.86 14.81 1.51
CA THR A 59 -11.15 13.55 1.24
C THR A 59 -12.12 12.41 0.92
N LEU A 60 -13.25 12.33 1.63
CA LEU A 60 -14.30 11.37 1.34
C LEU A 60 -14.94 11.62 -0.03
N ARG A 61 -15.23 12.89 -0.36
CA ARG A 61 -15.76 13.29 -1.66
C ARG A 61 -14.80 12.91 -2.79
N ASP A 62 -13.51 13.17 -2.63
CA ASP A 62 -12.51 12.79 -3.63
C ASP A 62 -12.37 11.27 -3.74
N THR A 63 -12.43 10.53 -2.63
CA THR A 63 -12.42 9.05 -2.61
C THR A 63 -13.63 8.48 -3.35
N ILE A 64 -14.83 9.03 -3.11
CA ILE A 64 -16.05 8.63 -3.81
C ILE A 64 -15.93 8.94 -5.31
N ARG A 65 -15.52 10.16 -5.66
CA ARG A 65 -15.31 10.58 -7.06
C ARG A 65 -14.32 9.67 -7.78
N LEU A 66 -13.21 9.34 -7.11
CA LEU A 66 -12.22 8.41 -7.62
C LEU A 66 -12.82 7.03 -7.87
N SER A 67 -13.58 6.48 -6.92
CA SER A 67 -14.23 5.17 -7.10
C SER A 67 -15.25 5.14 -8.24
N ILE A 68 -15.97 6.26 -8.48
CA ILE A 68 -16.91 6.39 -9.59
C ILE A 68 -16.16 6.32 -10.92
N LEU A 69 -15.01 6.98 -11.01
CA LEU A 69 -14.18 6.98 -12.22
C LEU A 69 -13.61 5.60 -12.52
N LEU A 70 -13.33 4.76 -11.52
CA LEU A 70 -12.83 3.40 -11.75
C LEU A 70 -13.88 2.53 -12.46
N ASP A 71 -13.45 1.85 -13.53
CA ASP A 71 -14.25 0.87 -14.28
C ASP A 71 -14.29 -0.48 -13.54
N ILE A 72 -14.98 -0.49 -12.40
CA ILE A 72 -15.15 -1.65 -11.51
C ILE A 72 -16.60 -1.76 -11.04
N SER A 73 -17.01 -2.94 -10.58
CA SER A 73 -18.37 -3.18 -10.07
C SER A 73 -18.70 -2.33 -8.83
N LEU A 74 -19.99 -2.09 -8.56
CA LEU A 74 -20.43 -1.32 -7.38
C LEU A 74 -19.88 -1.89 -6.07
N PHE A 75 -19.88 -3.22 -5.93
CA PHE A 75 -19.29 -3.89 -4.77
C PHE A 75 -17.80 -3.56 -4.62
N ASN A 76 -17.05 -3.55 -5.72
CA ASN A 76 -15.63 -3.19 -5.71
C ASN A 76 -15.42 -1.69 -5.44
N LYS A 77 -16.32 -0.80 -5.88
CA LYS A 77 -16.29 0.63 -5.53
C LYS A 77 -16.46 0.82 -4.02
N LEU A 78 -17.43 0.16 -3.40
CA LEU A 78 -17.63 0.21 -1.94
C LEU A 78 -16.42 -0.33 -1.18
N ASN A 79 -15.86 -1.45 -1.62
CA ASN A 79 -14.63 -2.01 -1.04
C ASN A 79 -13.43 -1.07 -1.19
N PHE A 80 -13.29 -0.41 -2.35
CA PHE A 80 -12.26 0.60 -2.56
C PHE A 80 -12.41 1.76 -1.57
N ILE A 81 -13.61 2.36 -1.47
CA ILE A 81 -13.88 3.45 -0.52
C ILE A 81 -13.56 3.02 0.91
N ARG A 82 -14.07 1.86 1.35
CA ARG A 82 -13.82 1.33 2.69
C ARG A 82 -12.32 1.16 2.95
N ASN A 83 -11.59 0.56 2.03
CA ASN A 83 -10.15 0.32 2.19
C ASN A 83 -9.35 1.61 2.18
N THR A 84 -9.74 2.61 1.39
CA THR A 84 -9.12 3.95 1.39
C THR A 84 -9.34 4.65 2.73
N ILE A 85 -10.57 4.65 3.25
CA ILE A 85 -10.88 5.20 4.59
C ILE A 85 -10.03 4.52 5.66
N LYS A 86 -9.93 3.18 5.64
CA LYS A 86 -9.11 2.42 6.59
C LYS A 86 -7.65 2.80 6.54
N LYS A 87 -7.06 2.93 5.35
CA LYS A 87 -5.65 3.32 5.18
C LYS A 87 -5.40 4.74 5.70
N ILE A 88 -6.29 5.68 5.39
CA ILE A 88 -6.19 7.07 5.87
C ILE A 88 -6.34 7.15 7.39
N GLY A 89 -7.36 6.51 7.96
CA GLY A 89 -7.56 6.46 9.40
C GLY A 89 -6.38 5.80 10.12
N LYS A 90 -5.77 4.78 9.52
CA LYS A 90 -4.55 4.15 10.04
C LYS A 90 -3.38 5.13 10.00
N SER A 91 -3.14 5.80 8.87
CA SER A 91 -2.04 6.77 8.75
C SER A 91 -2.18 7.92 9.75
N HIS A 92 -3.40 8.45 9.92
CA HIS A 92 -3.72 9.42 10.96
C HIS A 92 -3.40 8.89 12.35
N PHE A 93 -3.90 7.70 12.68
CA PHE A 93 -3.63 7.07 13.98
C PHE A 93 -2.13 6.95 14.24
N LEU A 94 -1.36 6.43 13.27
CA LEU A 94 0.08 6.24 13.40
C LEU A 94 0.81 7.55 13.67
N ARG A 95 0.41 8.63 12.98
CA ARG A 95 0.99 9.96 13.16
C ARG A 95 0.84 10.50 14.58
N TYR A 96 -0.31 10.33 15.21
CA TYR A 96 -0.62 10.98 16.50
C TYR A 96 -0.41 10.07 17.72
N LYS A 97 -0.38 8.73 17.55
CA LYS A 97 -0.20 7.80 18.67
C LYS A 97 1.24 7.39 18.93
N PHE A 98 2.14 7.54 17.96
CA PHE A 98 3.53 7.10 18.09
C PHE A 98 4.48 8.28 18.33
N GLY A 99 5.13 8.25 19.50
CA GLY A 99 6.20 9.18 19.87
C GLY A 99 7.45 9.02 19.00
N GLU A 100 8.43 9.90 19.18
CA GLU A 100 9.57 10.09 18.26
C GLU A 100 10.47 8.86 18.09
N ASP A 101 10.48 7.95 19.06
CA ASP A 101 11.48 6.88 19.15
C ASP A 101 11.03 5.52 18.58
N ARG A 102 9.86 5.44 17.93
CA ARG A 102 9.34 4.17 17.40
C ARG A 102 9.36 4.14 15.89
N VAL A 103 9.82 3.00 15.35
CA VAL A 103 9.75 2.67 13.93
C VAL A 103 8.55 1.76 13.72
N VAL A 104 7.62 2.18 12.87
CA VAL A 104 6.45 1.38 12.47
C VAL A 104 6.66 0.93 11.04
N VAL A 105 6.56 -0.37 10.78
CA VAL A 105 6.61 -0.93 9.44
C VAL A 105 5.22 -1.37 9.01
N ILE A 106 4.71 -0.77 7.95
CA ILE A 106 3.41 -1.11 7.37
C ILE A 106 3.58 -1.86 6.04
N ASP A 107 2.81 -2.93 5.86
CA ASP A 107 2.66 -3.61 4.57
C ASP A 107 1.57 -2.88 3.79
N GLU A 108 1.91 -2.35 2.62
CA GLU A 108 0.97 -1.69 1.71
C GLU A 108 0.19 -0.54 2.41
N GLY A 109 0.83 0.62 2.53
CA GLY A 109 0.30 1.84 3.14
C GLY A 109 -0.56 2.66 2.19
N LEU A 110 -0.49 3.99 2.33
CA LEU A 110 -1.27 4.91 1.50
C LEU A 110 -0.76 4.98 0.06
N SER A 111 0.53 4.72 -0.20
CA SER A 111 1.08 4.73 -1.55
C SER A 111 0.40 3.69 -2.46
N HIS A 112 -0.08 2.60 -1.86
CA HIS A 112 -0.83 1.55 -2.56
C HIS A 112 -2.18 2.02 -3.18
N LEU A 113 -2.65 3.24 -2.88
CA LEU A 113 -3.77 3.83 -3.61
C LEU A 113 -3.47 3.97 -5.10
N TYR A 114 -2.21 4.22 -5.48
CA TYR A 114 -1.79 4.24 -6.89
C TYR A 114 -1.98 2.86 -7.54
N GLN A 115 -1.70 1.76 -6.83
CA GLN A 115 -1.91 0.40 -7.35
C GLN A 115 -3.36 0.14 -7.73
N ASN A 116 -4.28 0.55 -6.86
CA ASN A 116 -5.70 0.27 -7.00
C ASN A 116 -6.33 1.02 -8.19
N VAL A 117 -5.67 2.06 -8.69
CA VAL A 117 -6.19 2.90 -9.77
C VAL A 117 -5.47 2.69 -11.10
N VAL A 118 -4.22 2.19 -11.09
CA VAL A 118 -3.41 1.94 -12.30
C VAL A 118 -3.76 0.60 -12.99
N SER A 119 -4.57 -0.25 -12.37
CA SER A 119 -4.88 -1.61 -12.86
C SER A 119 -5.84 -1.70 -14.07
N GLY A 120 -6.37 -0.58 -14.59
CA GLY A 120 -7.23 -0.57 -15.78
C GLY A 120 -6.48 -0.73 -17.11
N LYS A 121 -7.18 -0.89 -18.24
CA LYS A 121 -6.60 -0.89 -19.61
C LYS A 121 -6.98 0.36 -20.45
N LYS A 122 -7.86 1.26 -19.99
CA LYS A 122 -8.54 2.23 -20.90
C LYS A 122 -8.87 3.64 -20.37
N GLN A 123 -8.32 4.12 -19.25
CA GLN A 123 -8.68 5.45 -18.74
C GLN A 123 -7.58 6.48 -18.92
N ASP A 124 -7.97 7.74 -19.13
CA ASP A 124 -7.08 8.88 -18.92
C ASP A 124 -6.69 8.93 -17.45
N TYR A 125 -5.55 8.30 -17.14
CA TYR A 125 -5.03 8.20 -15.77
C TYR A 125 -4.68 9.56 -15.18
N SER A 126 -4.52 10.61 -15.98
CA SER A 126 -4.05 11.89 -15.47
C SER A 126 -5.00 12.48 -14.42
N MET A 127 -6.32 12.39 -14.65
CA MET A 127 -7.33 12.87 -13.72
C MET A 127 -7.43 11.99 -12.46
N VAL A 128 -7.34 10.68 -12.65
CA VAL A 128 -7.39 9.68 -11.57
C VAL A 128 -6.19 9.84 -10.63
N LEU A 129 -4.98 9.97 -11.20
CA LEU A 129 -3.75 10.18 -10.45
C LEU A 129 -3.77 11.52 -9.70
N LYS A 130 -4.29 12.59 -10.31
CA LYS A 130 -4.49 13.89 -9.62
C LYS A 130 -5.43 13.79 -8.42
N LEU A 131 -6.45 12.92 -8.47
CA LEU A 131 -7.32 12.68 -7.31
C LEU A 131 -6.60 11.91 -6.21
N VAL A 132 -5.78 10.91 -6.56
CA VAL A 132 -4.93 10.23 -5.57
C VAL A 132 -3.98 11.23 -4.92
N ASP A 133 -3.37 12.13 -5.69
CA ASP A 133 -2.49 13.18 -5.16
C ASP A 133 -3.19 14.07 -4.14
N ARG A 134 -4.42 14.51 -4.45
CA ARG A 134 -5.21 15.32 -3.53
C ARG A 134 -5.56 14.57 -2.24
N ILE A 135 -5.86 13.27 -2.33
CA ILE A 135 -6.12 12.41 -1.17
C ILE A 135 -4.86 12.25 -0.31
N LEU A 136 -3.68 12.06 -0.92
CA LEU A 136 -2.43 11.92 -0.16
C LEU A 136 -1.97 13.23 0.48
N LEU A 137 -2.22 14.37 -0.18
CA LEU A 137 -1.94 15.69 0.38
C LEU A 137 -2.83 16.02 1.58
N SER A 138 -4.10 15.58 1.59
CA SER A 138 -5.03 15.89 2.68
C SER A 138 -4.72 15.18 4.00
N VAL A 139 -3.83 14.19 3.97
CA VAL A 139 -3.44 13.39 5.14
C VAL A 139 -1.99 13.66 5.58
N GLU A 140 -1.32 14.64 4.95
CA GLU A 140 0.11 14.92 5.12
C GLU A 140 0.94 13.63 5.11
N HIS A 141 0.86 12.87 4.02
CA HIS A 141 1.60 11.61 3.92
C HIS A 141 3.11 11.83 4.13
N ARG A 142 3.66 11.25 5.21
CA ARG A 142 5.08 11.34 5.64
C ARG A 142 5.75 9.98 5.76
N GLU A 143 5.12 8.94 5.20
CA GLU A 143 5.63 7.58 5.29
C GLU A 143 6.87 7.46 4.38
N GLU A 144 7.94 6.87 4.91
CA GLU A 144 9.11 6.51 4.10
C GLU A 144 8.78 5.26 3.30
N ILE A 145 8.95 5.32 1.99
CA ILE A 145 8.57 4.21 1.12
C ILE A 145 9.81 3.38 0.79
N VAL A 146 9.72 2.09 1.06
CA VAL A 146 10.66 1.06 0.65
C VAL A 146 10.00 0.23 -0.45
N ILE A 147 10.55 0.32 -1.66
CA ILE A 147 10.11 -0.43 -2.82
C ILE A 147 10.96 -1.70 -2.93
N VAL A 148 10.30 -2.84 -2.81
CA VAL A 148 10.92 -4.15 -3.03
C VAL A 148 10.61 -4.59 -4.45
N ASP A 149 11.65 -4.83 -5.23
CA ASP A 149 11.52 -5.23 -6.62
C ASP A 149 12.39 -6.45 -6.95
N ALA A 150 11.92 -7.27 -7.89
CA ALA A 150 12.61 -8.48 -8.36
C ALA A 150 12.40 -8.66 -9.87
N PRO A 151 13.27 -9.40 -10.58
CA PRO A 151 13.08 -9.73 -11.98
C PRO A 151 11.72 -10.40 -12.24
N PHE A 152 11.19 -10.19 -13.45
CA PHE A 152 9.89 -10.73 -13.84
C PHE A 152 9.84 -12.25 -13.64
N GLU A 153 10.89 -12.94 -14.06
CA GLU A 153 11.05 -14.38 -14.02
C GLU A 153 10.98 -14.91 -12.59
N THR A 154 11.67 -14.24 -11.67
CA THR A 154 11.65 -14.57 -10.22
C THR A 154 10.24 -14.41 -9.64
N ILE A 155 9.54 -13.33 -9.98
CA ILE A 155 8.17 -13.08 -9.50
C ILE A 155 7.23 -14.14 -10.07
N TYR A 156 7.33 -14.42 -11.37
CA TYR A 156 6.51 -15.41 -12.07
C TYR A 156 6.67 -16.80 -11.45
N GLU A 157 7.90 -17.24 -11.25
CA GLU A 157 8.20 -18.54 -10.65
C GLU A 157 7.59 -18.66 -9.25
N ARG A 158 7.80 -17.66 -8.38
CA ARG A 158 7.28 -17.66 -7.00
C ARG A 158 5.75 -17.65 -6.97
N LEU A 159 5.10 -16.85 -7.81
CA LEU A 159 3.64 -16.78 -7.88
C LEU A 159 3.04 -18.08 -8.41
N SER A 160 3.68 -18.68 -9.42
CA SER A 160 3.25 -19.96 -10.01
C SER A 160 3.35 -21.10 -9.01
N ARG A 161 4.44 -21.18 -8.23
CA ARG A 161 4.63 -22.21 -7.20
C ARG A 161 3.65 -22.08 -6.02
N ARG A 162 3.32 -20.85 -5.61
CA ARG A 162 2.46 -20.59 -4.42
C ARG A 162 0.97 -20.76 -4.70
N GLY A 163 0.52 -20.83 -5.95
CA GLY A 163 -0.90 -20.90 -6.30
C GLY A 163 -1.67 -19.68 -5.77
N HIS A 164 -1.28 -18.48 -6.21
CA HIS A 164 -1.85 -17.24 -5.69
C HIS A 164 -3.38 -17.18 -5.89
N ARG A 165 -4.15 -17.16 -4.79
CA ARG A 165 -5.64 -17.25 -4.75
C ARG A 165 -6.41 -16.32 -5.72
N ARG A 166 -5.80 -15.23 -6.16
CA ARG A 166 -6.42 -14.21 -7.05
C ARG A 166 -6.02 -14.33 -8.52
N VAL A 167 -5.16 -15.29 -8.86
CA VAL A 167 -4.58 -15.40 -10.18
C VAL A 167 -4.78 -16.85 -10.65
N ASN A 168 -5.74 -17.05 -11.56
CA ASN A 168 -5.72 -18.25 -12.39
C ASN A 168 -4.40 -18.24 -13.17
N SER A 169 -3.76 -19.40 -13.35
CA SER A 169 -2.45 -19.55 -14.01
C SER A 169 -2.35 -18.77 -15.33
N GLU A 170 -3.45 -18.59 -16.04
CA GLU A 170 -3.56 -17.87 -17.31
C GLU A 170 -3.32 -16.35 -17.24
N ASN A 171 -3.42 -15.73 -16.05
CA ASN A 171 -3.33 -14.27 -15.89
C ASN A 171 -2.13 -13.79 -15.04
N ILE A 172 -1.18 -14.67 -14.71
CA ILE A 172 0.00 -14.31 -13.90
C ILE A 172 0.83 -13.21 -14.57
N VAL A 173 1.03 -13.30 -15.89
CA VAL A 173 1.80 -12.32 -16.65
C VAL A 173 1.18 -10.93 -16.57
N GLU A 174 -0.11 -10.80 -16.89
CA GLU A 174 -0.81 -9.51 -16.82
C GLU A 174 -0.82 -8.91 -15.41
N PHE A 175 -0.91 -9.78 -14.39
CA PHE A 175 -0.86 -9.38 -13.00
C PHE A 175 0.52 -8.81 -12.62
N ILE A 176 1.61 -9.47 -13.02
CA ILE A 176 2.98 -8.99 -12.79
C ILE A 176 3.21 -7.67 -13.52
N ASP A 177 2.82 -7.58 -14.80
CA ASP A 177 2.98 -6.37 -15.60
C ASP A 177 2.21 -5.17 -15.02
N SER A 178 0.99 -5.42 -14.53
CA SER A 178 0.21 -4.41 -13.81
C SER A 178 0.92 -3.94 -12.54
N GLY A 179 1.45 -4.89 -11.75
CA GLY A 179 2.23 -4.58 -10.56
C GLY A 179 3.51 -3.78 -10.88
N LYS A 180 4.24 -4.17 -11.92
CA LYS A 180 5.46 -3.48 -12.36
C LYS A 180 5.18 -2.05 -12.83
N ARG A 181 4.10 -1.83 -13.58
CA ARG A 181 3.64 -0.48 -13.94
C ARG A 181 3.33 0.36 -12.70
N HIS A 182 2.69 -0.22 -11.69
CA HIS A 182 2.47 0.46 -10.42
C HIS A 182 3.78 0.85 -9.72
N ILE A 183 4.77 -0.05 -9.67
CA ILE A 183 6.08 0.28 -9.09
C ILE A 183 6.76 1.45 -9.82
N LEU A 184 6.67 1.49 -11.15
CA LEU A 184 7.20 2.62 -11.93
C LEU A 184 6.50 3.94 -11.56
N GLU A 185 5.18 3.94 -11.35
CA GLU A 185 4.46 5.14 -10.92
C GLU A 185 4.83 5.56 -9.50
N LEU A 186 5.01 4.61 -8.57
CA LEU A 186 5.51 4.93 -7.23
C LEU A 186 6.89 5.58 -7.28
N LYS A 187 7.83 5.05 -8.07
CA LYS A 187 9.18 5.64 -8.21
C LYS A 187 9.13 7.07 -8.73
N LYS A 188 8.23 7.39 -9.67
CA LYS A 188 8.04 8.75 -10.19
C LYS A 188 7.51 9.71 -9.14
N ARG A 189 6.56 9.26 -8.32
CA ARG A 189 5.87 10.11 -7.32
C ARG A 189 6.64 10.23 -6.01
N PHE A 190 7.47 9.24 -5.71
CA PHE A 190 8.28 9.17 -4.50
C PHE A 190 9.76 9.01 -4.87
N PRO A 191 10.41 10.05 -5.41
CA PRO A 191 11.81 9.98 -5.87
C PRO A 191 12.82 9.74 -4.73
N LYS A 192 12.38 9.85 -3.47
CA LYS A 192 13.18 9.53 -2.27
C LYS A 192 12.91 8.11 -1.73
N ALA A 193 12.11 7.30 -2.43
CA ALA A 193 11.85 5.93 -2.02
C ALA A 193 13.15 5.12 -2.05
N ILE A 194 13.33 4.25 -1.05
CA ILE A 194 14.47 3.35 -0.96
C ILE A 194 14.15 2.10 -1.79
N GLU A 195 15.03 1.72 -2.70
CA GLU A 195 14.85 0.54 -3.54
C GLU A 195 15.66 -0.64 -3.02
N ILE A 196 15.00 -1.79 -2.83
CA ILE A 196 15.64 -3.06 -2.51
C ILE A 196 15.47 -3.98 -3.72
N SER A 197 16.57 -4.21 -4.43
CA SER A 197 16.61 -5.07 -5.62
C SER A 197 17.52 -6.29 -5.45
N ASN A 198 18.06 -6.55 -4.26
CA ASN A 198 18.94 -7.71 -4.04
C ASN A 198 18.12 -8.99 -3.80
N TRP A 199 17.40 -9.42 -4.84
CA TRP A 199 16.51 -10.58 -4.82
C TRP A 199 17.24 -11.91 -4.62
N LYS A 200 18.55 -11.97 -4.90
CA LYS A 200 19.40 -13.16 -4.74
C LYS A 200 19.48 -13.61 -3.28
N ASP A 201 19.56 -12.66 -2.34
CA ASP A 201 19.53 -12.96 -0.90
C ASP A 201 18.15 -13.45 -0.41
N MET A 202 17.13 -13.39 -1.27
CA MET A 202 15.76 -13.82 -1.00
C MET A 202 15.41 -15.13 -1.73
N GLU A 203 16.36 -15.80 -2.39
CA GLU A 203 16.13 -17.02 -3.19
C GLU A 203 15.67 -18.24 -2.39
N HIS A 204 15.90 -18.26 -1.06
CA HIS A 204 15.53 -19.38 -0.19
C HIS A 204 14.11 -19.28 0.44
N VAL A 205 13.17 -18.59 -0.22
CA VAL A 205 11.82 -18.23 0.31
C VAL A 205 10.67 -18.72 -0.57
#